data_AF-A0A1E7YXU0-F1
#
_entry.id   AF-A0A1E7YXU0-F1
#
_cell.length_a   1.000
_cell.length_b   1.000
_cell.length_c   1.000
_cell.angle_alpha   90.00
_cell.angle_beta   90.00
_cell.angle_gamma   90.00
#
_symmetry.space_group_name_H-M   'P 1'
#
loop_
_entity.id
_entity.type
_entity.pdbx_description
1 polymer ?
#
loop_
_entity_poly.entity_id
_entity_poly.type
_entity_poly.pdbx_seq_one_letter_code
_entity_poly.pdbx_strand_id
1 'polypeptide(L)'
;ITTAAIMAALREAVGGARLEVEAILSEGRLDSPMAHAGLEVIGGNFIIARPLGILDGVDYQYTGAVRRVAVETMRRHLDADEVILLSPVGVSPTGTLFNIRAEDVAVAAASALGAAKLIFYTDAPGVVDAAGQLTRQITLSEIDGFLDIPQADPAVLEHLHSARRVCSAGVDRVHLIPRRVDGALLRELFTRDGLGTMISRDPFEHLRGARLEDIPGILALIRPMEAAGILVRRSRERLEQEIDRFIVMERDGKIIACVALYPYPEFSMAEMACLAVDDAYRRQGRGEALLEYCLLQARQQGLRRLFVLSTQSSHWFLERAFQRADISDLPMPRQALYNLQRRSAVFIRSVDET
;
A
#
# COMPACT_ATOMS: atom_id res chain seq x y z
N ILE A 1 -32.51 10.73 -8.69
CA ILE A 1 -33.18 11.18 -9.93
C ILE A 1 -32.83 12.64 -10.15
N THR A 2 -32.40 13.01 -11.36
CA THR A 2 -32.06 14.39 -11.71
C THR A 2 -33.12 14.93 -12.65
N THR A 3 -34.00 15.80 -12.16
CA THR A 3 -35.04 16.43 -12.98
C THR A 3 -34.49 17.59 -13.81
N ALA A 4 -35.26 18.10 -14.76
CA ALA A 4 -34.86 19.27 -15.57
C ALA A 4 -34.49 20.50 -14.71
N ALA A 5 -35.26 20.77 -13.65
CA ALA A 5 -34.99 21.88 -12.73
C ALA A 5 -33.69 21.67 -11.93
N ILE A 6 -33.47 20.44 -11.43
CA ILE A 6 -32.21 20.09 -10.75
C ILE A 6 -31.04 20.20 -11.73
N MET A 7 -31.21 19.75 -12.98
CA MET A 7 -30.17 19.84 -14.00
C MET A 7 -29.82 21.30 -14.35
N ALA A 8 -30.79 22.22 -14.31
CA ALA A 8 -30.53 23.65 -14.49
C ALA A 8 -29.63 24.19 -13.37
N ALA A 9 -30.01 24.00 -12.11
CA ALA A 9 -29.23 24.43 -10.96
C ALA A 9 -27.83 23.75 -10.91
N LEU A 10 -27.75 22.48 -11.27
CA LEU A 10 -26.50 21.73 -11.31
C LEU A 10 -25.53 22.29 -12.34
N ARG A 11 -26.01 22.70 -13.53
CA ARG A 11 -25.16 23.34 -14.55
C ARG A 11 -24.53 24.63 -14.04
N GLU A 12 -25.29 25.45 -13.32
CA GLU A 12 -24.79 26.68 -12.72
C GLU A 12 -23.74 26.38 -11.65
N ALA A 13 -24.03 25.46 -10.72
CA ALA A 13 -23.11 25.09 -9.65
C ALA A 13 -21.80 24.47 -10.18
N VAL A 14 -21.89 23.52 -11.12
CA VAL A 14 -20.72 22.88 -11.72
C VAL A 14 -19.91 23.88 -12.55
N GLY A 15 -20.56 24.78 -13.28
CA GLY A 15 -19.90 25.84 -14.03
C GLY A 15 -19.14 26.81 -13.12
N GLY A 16 -19.77 27.26 -12.03
CA GLY A 16 -19.13 28.12 -11.03
C GLY A 16 -17.92 27.46 -10.38
N ALA A 17 -18.09 26.24 -9.85
CA ALA A 17 -17.00 25.50 -9.21
C ALA A 17 -15.83 25.21 -10.18
N ARG A 18 -16.13 24.95 -11.46
CA ARG A 18 -15.11 24.77 -12.48
C ARG A 18 -14.26 26.02 -12.67
N LEU A 19 -14.91 27.18 -12.82
CA LEU A 19 -14.23 28.47 -12.99
C LEU A 19 -13.37 28.81 -11.76
N GLU A 20 -13.83 28.51 -10.55
CA GLU A 20 -13.06 28.68 -9.33
C GLU A 20 -11.79 27.81 -9.31
N VAL A 21 -11.90 26.53 -9.68
CA VAL A 21 -10.74 25.63 -9.76
C VAL A 21 -9.75 26.08 -10.82
N GLU A 22 -10.22 26.48 -12.00
CA GLU A 22 -9.37 27.05 -13.07
C GLU A 22 -8.65 28.32 -12.60
N ALA A 23 -9.35 29.21 -11.89
CA ALA A 23 -8.75 30.42 -11.33
C ALA A 23 -7.64 30.09 -10.32
N ILE A 24 -7.90 29.21 -9.35
CA ILE A 24 -6.92 28.80 -8.32
C ILE A 24 -5.70 28.13 -8.95
N LEU A 25 -5.89 27.26 -9.93
CA LEU A 25 -4.77 26.59 -10.61
C LEU A 25 -3.95 27.55 -11.49
N SER A 26 -4.55 28.66 -11.92
CA SER A 26 -3.87 29.73 -12.64
C SER A 26 -3.08 30.69 -11.73
N GLU A 27 -3.31 30.65 -10.41
CA GLU A 27 -2.59 31.48 -9.44
C GLU A 27 -1.13 31.04 -9.29
N GLY A 28 -0.24 31.59 -10.12
CA GLY A 28 1.20 31.50 -9.94
C GLY A 28 1.67 32.43 -8.82
N ARG A 29 1.83 31.93 -7.58
CA ARG A 29 2.54 32.71 -6.55
C ARG A 29 3.98 32.95 -6.98
N LEU A 30 4.37 34.21 -7.18
CA LEU A 30 5.72 34.64 -7.57
C LEU A 30 6.81 34.15 -6.60
N ASP A 31 6.47 33.92 -5.32
CA ASP A 31 7.39 33.43 -4.29
C ASP A 31 7.38 31.90 -4.10
N SER A 32 6.68 31.17 -4.98
CA SER A 32 6.67 29.70 -4.98
C SER A 32 7.70 29.16 -5.97
N PRO A 33 8.33 27.99 -5.72
CA PRO A 33 9.11 27.27 -6.73
C PRO A 33 8.34 27.05 -8.05
N MET A 34 7.01 27.13 -8.01
CA MET A 34 6.10 26.99 -9.17
C MET A 34 5.78 28.31 -9.89
N ALA A 35 6.43 29.43 -9.56
CA ALA A 35 6.16 30.74 -10.19
C ALA A 35 6.25 30.77 -11.72
N HIS A 36 6.95 29.79 -12.32
CA HIS A 36 7.09 29.62 -13.77
C HIS A 36 6.53 28.29 -14.29
N ALA A 37 5.81 27.53 -13.45
CA ALA A 37 5.31 26.21 -13.83
C ALA A 37 4.17 26.26 -14.85
N GLY A 38 3.45 27.39 -14.94
CA GLY A 38 2.46 27.65 -15.99
C GLY A 38 1.48 26.49 -16.22
N LEU A 39 0.76 26.05 -15.18
CA LEU A 39 -0.19 24.95 -15.31
C LEU A 39 -1.28 25.30 -16.32
N GLU A 40 -1.28 24.62 -17.46
CA GLU A 40 -2.35 24.73 -18.44
C GLU A 40 -3.48 23.79 -18.06
N VAL A 41 -4.65 24.35 -17.73
CA VAL A 41 -5.84 23.58 -17.35
C VAL A 41 -6.80 23.52 -18.53
N ILE A 42 -7.11 22.30 -18.98
CA ILE A 42 -7.99 22.07 -20.12
C ILE A 42 -9.30 21.40 -19.71
N GLY A 43 -10.40 21.81 -20.35
CA GLY A 43 -11.70 21.16 -20.26
C GLY A 43 -12.26 20.80 -21.62
N GLY A 44 -13.25 19.92 -21.59
CA GLY A 44 -13.97 19.57 -22.81
C GLY A 44 -14.95 18.44 -22.61
N ASN A 45 -15.49 17.98 -23.73
CA ASN A 45 -16.44 16.88 -23.83
C ASN A 45 -15.76 15.50 -23.74
N PHE A 46 -14.88 15.32 -22.75
CA PHE A 46 -14.13 14.07 -22.58
C PHE A 46 -15.01 12.90 -22.12
N ILE A 47 -16.15 13.19 -21.49
CA ILE A 47 -17.08 12.20 -20.94
C ILE A 47 -18.31 12.10 -21.83
N ILE A 48 -18.42 10.98 -22.54
CA ILE A 48 -19.61 10.64 -23.33
C ILE A 48 -20.58 9.92 -22.40
N ALA A 49 -21.76 10.50 -22.21
CA ALA A 49 -22.80 9.98 -21.32
C ALA A 49 -23.86 9.15 -22.05
N ARG A 50 -24.58 8.35 -21.26
CA ARG A 50 -25.87 7.77 -21.60
C ARG A 50 -26.85 7.98 -20.45
N PRO A 51 -28.17 8.07 -20.71
CA PRO A 51 -29.16 8.08 -19.64
C PRO A 51 -29.07 6.79 -18.83
N LEU A 52 -29.34 6.88 -17.53
CA LEU A 52 -29.58 5.69 -16.71
C LEU A 52 -30.88 5.01 -17.12
N GLY A 53 -31.86 5.80 -17.57
CA GLY A 53 -33.15 5.32 -18.07
C GLY A 53 -34.14 5.01 -16.95
N ILE A 54 -35.02 4.05 -17.20
CA ILE A 54 -36.00 3.56 -16.23
C ILE A 54 -35.43 2.31 -15.57
N LEU A 55 -35.22 2.35 -14.26
CA LEU A 55 -34.79 1.20 -13.46
C LEU A 55 -35.88 0.90 -12.43
N ASP A 56 -36.33 -0.36 -12.38
CA ASP A 56 -37.37 -0.83 -11.45
C ASP A 56 -38.62 0.06 -11.42
N GLY A 57 -39.04 0.54 -12.61
CA GLY A 57 -40.21 1.40 -12.80
C GLY A 57 -39.98 2.89 -12.49
N VAL A 58 -38.78 3.29 -12.09
CA VAL A 58 -38.44 4.68 -11.77
C VAL A 58 -37.65 5.31 -12.92
N ASP A 59 -38.16 6.40 -13.50
CA ASP A 59 -37.45 7.20 -14.51
C ASP A 59 -36.43 8.15 -13.87
N TYR A 60 -35.16 7.94 -14.18
CA TYR A 60 -34.05 8.72 -13.65
C TYR A 60 -33.76 10.01 -14.43
N GLN A 61 -34.48 10.27 -15.52
CA GLN A 61 -34.44 11.49 -16.32
C GLN A 61 -33.00 11.88 -16.73
N TYR A 62 -32.45 12.97 -16.19
CA TYR A 62 -31.12 13.49 -16.52
C TYR A 62 -30.01 12.86 -15.67
N THR A 63 -30.29 11.86 -14.82
CA THR A 63 -29.22 11.06 -14.22
C THR A 63 -28.68 10.12 -15.29
N GLY A 64 -27.36 10.15 -15.47
CA GLY A 64 -26.66 9.35 -16.48
C GLY A 64 -25.59 8.46 -15.90
N ALA A 65 -24.98 7.71 -16.81
CA ALA A 65 -23.79 6.92 -16.57
C ALA A 65 -22.76 7.20 -17.66
N VAL A 66 -21.49 6.96 -17.35
CA VAL A 66 -20.42 7.05 -18.36
C VAL A 66 -20.64 5.96 -19.41
N ARG A 67 -20.73 6.35 -20.68
CA ARG A 67 -20.75 5.43 -21.83
C ARG A 67 -19.34 5.18 -22.34
N ARG A 68 -18.54 6.24 -22.45
CA ARG A 68 -17.16 6.20 -22.98
C ARG A 68 -16.39 7.43 -22.53
N VAL A 69 -15.07 7.28 -22.42
CA VAL A 69 -14.12 8.37 -22.20
C VAL A 69 -13.32 8.63 -23.49
N ALA A 70 -13.05 9.88 -23.82
CA ALA A 70 -12.29 10.29 -25.01
C ALA A 70 -10.77 10.13 -24.79
N VAL A 71 -10.32 8.89 -24.57
CA VAL A 71 -8.94 8.55 -24.16
C VAL A 71 -7.86 9.14 -25.06
N GLU A 72 -8.00 9.03 -26.38
CA GLU A 72 -6.99 9.54 -27.33
C GLU A 72 -6.79 11.06 -27.23
N THR A 73 -7.88 11.81 -27.07
CA THR A 73 -7.79 13.27 -26.88
C THR A 73 -7.20 13.59 -25.52
N MET A 74 -7.63 12.90 -24.46
CA MET A 74 -7.07 13.10 -23.13
C MET A 74 -5.55 12.81 -23.11
N ARG A 75 -5.10 11.73 -23.74
CA ARG A 75 -3.66 11.42 -23.84
C ARG A 75 -2.87 12.53 -24.52
N ARG A 76 -3.37 13.11 -25.62
CA ARG A 76 -2.68 14.22 -26.30
C ARG A 76 -2.48 15.44 -25.38
N HIS A 77 -3.46 15.76 -24.54
CA HIS A 77 -3.34 16.87 -23.58
C HIS A 77 -2.38 16.50 -22.43
N LEU A 78 -2.46 15.27 -21.91
CA LEU A 78 -1.55 14.80 -20.87
C LEU A 78 -0.09 14.72 -21.35
N ASP A 79 0.13 14.31 -22.61
CA ASP A 79 1.46 14.25 -23.25
C ASP A 79 2.05 15.66 -23.49
N ALA A 80 1.21 16.69 -23.45
CA ALA A 80 1.61 18.10 -23.50
C ALA A 80 1.80 18.72 -22.10
N ASP A 81 1.85 17.89 -21.04
CA ASP A 81 1.96 18.30 -19.63
C ASP A 81 0.77 19.18 -19.14
N GLU A 82 -0.39 19.08 -19.80
CA GLU A 82 -1.60 19.81 -19.41
C GLU A 82 -2.43 19.07 -18.35
N VAL A 83 -3.14 19.82 -17.51
CA VAL A 83 -4.05 19.31 -16.48
C VAL A 83 -5.48 19.23 -17.02
N ILE A 84 -6.03 18.03 -17.11
CA ILE A 84 -7.42 17.84 -17.54
C ILE A 84 -8.39 18.00 -16.37
N LEU A 85 -9.26 19.00 -16.43
CA LEU A 85 -10.33 19.23 -15.48
C LEU A 85 -11.65 18.61 -15.96
N LEU A 86 -12.05 17.50 -15.33
CA LEU A 86 -13.31 16.79 -15.59
C LEU A 86 -14.41 17.25 -14.62
N SER A 87 -15.62 17.42 -15.13
CA SER A 87 -16.81 17.72 -14.34
C SER A 87 -17.68 16.46 -14.17
N PRO A 88 -18.52 16.37 -13.13
CA PRO A 88 -19.48 15.27 -12.92
C PRO A 88 -20.70 15.36 -13.87
N VAL A 89 -20.45 15.76 -15.11
CA VAL A 89 -21.44 15.92 -16.18
C VAL A 89 -20.85 15.32 -17.44
N GLY A 90 -21.65 14.51 -18.13
CA GLY A 90 -21.30 14.01 -19.45
C GLY A 90 -22.33 14.40 -20.49
N VAL A 91 -21.91 14.39 -21.75
CA VAL A 91 -22.75 14.78 -22.89
C VAL A 91 -23.03 13.56 -23.77
N SER A 92 -24.28 13.39 -24.19
CA SER A 92 -24.63 12.37 -25.18
C SER A 92 -24.26 12.82 -26.60
N PRO A 93 -24.20 11.90 -27.58
CA PRO A 93 -24.04 12.27 -28.99
C PRO A 93 -25.16 13.18 -29.53
N THR A 94 -26.32 13.23 -28.86
CA THR A 94 -27.43 14.13 -29.20
C THR A 94 -27.30 15.52 -28.58
N GLY A 95 -26.22 15.80 -27.84
CA GLY A 95 -25.99 17.08 -27.16
C GLY A 95 -26.72 17.22 -25.82
N THR A 96 -27.31 16.14 -25.28
CA THR A 96 -28.00 16.17 -23.99
C THR A 96 -27.01 15.98 -22.85
N LEU A 97 -27.08 16.83 -21.83
CA LEU A 97 -26.24 16.73 -20.63
C LEU A 97 -26.89 15.81 -19.60
N PHE A 98 -26.06 15.01 -18.93
CA PHE A 98 -26.47 14.14 -17.85
C PHE A 98 -25.61 14.36 -16.62
N ASN A 99 -26.25 14.37 -15.45
CA ASN A 99 -25.58 14.34 -14.16
C ASN A 99 -25.04 12.93 -13.88
N ILE A 100 -23.75 12.83 -13.60
CA ILE A 100 -23.05 11.56 -13.32
C ILE A 100 -22.34 11.70 -11.98
N ARG A 101 -22.27 10.64 -11.20
CA ARG A 101 -21.46 10.65 -9.96
C ARG A 101 -20.00 10.92 -10.27
N ALA A 102 -19.36 11.78 -9.49
CA ALA A 102 -17.96 12.16 -9.70
C ALA A 102 -17.03 10.94 -9.60
N GLU A 103 -17.35 10.02 -8.70
CA GLU A 103 -16.68 8.74 -8.49
C GLU A 103 -16.75 7.87 -9.75
N ASP A 104 -17.92 7.79 -10.40
CA ASP A 104 -18.08 7.01 -11.63
C ASP A 104 -17.32 7.63 -12.81
N VAL A 105 -17.25 8.97 -12.88
CA VAL A 105 -16.38 9.68 -13.84
C VAL A 105 -14.91 9.37 -13.58
N ALA A 106 -14.47 9.47 -12.32
CA ALA A 106 -13.09 9.24 -11.91
C ALA A 106 -12.64 7.79 -12.16
N VAL A 107 -13.48 6.82 -11.78
CA VAL A 107 -13.23 5.39 -12.02
C VAL A 107 -13.14 5.13 -13.53
N ALA A 108 -14.08 5.64 -14.32
CA ALA A 108 -14.07 5.44 -15.77
C ALA A 108 -12.84 6.06 -16.44
N ALA A 109 -12.48 7.28 -16.06
CA ALA A 109 -11.29 7.96 -16.60
C ALA A 109 -10.00 7.24 -16.21
N ALA A 110 -9.81 6.92 -14.92
CA ALA A 110 -8.62 6.22 -14.43
C ALA A 110 -8.44 4.85 -15.09
N SER A 111 -9.53 4.08 -15.20
CA SER A 111 -9.52 2.76 -15.83
C SER A 111 -9.19 2.86 -17.32
N ALA A 112 -9.84 3.79 -18.04
CA ALA A 112 -9.66 3.93 -19.49
C ALA A 112 -8.28 4.49 -19.88
N LEU A 113 -7.70 5.35 -19.03
CA LEU A 113 -6.35 5.88 -19.24
C LEU A 113 -5.26 4.87 -18.88
N GLY A 114 -5.56 3.90 -18.02
CA GLY A 114 -4.56 3.02 -17.41
C GLY A 114 -3.73 3.78 -16.37
N ALA A 115 -4.39 4.58 -15.54
CA ALA A 115 -3.72 5.41 -14.53
C ALA A 115 -2.96 4.53 -13.53
N ALA A 116 -1.77 4.96 -13.11
CA ALA A 116 -1.01 4.27 -12.06
C ALA A 116 -1.70 4.38 -10.68
N LYS A 117 -2.38 5.51 -10.43
CA LYS A 117 -3.05 5.82 -9.16
C LYS A 117 -4.36 6.55 -9.37
N LEU A 118 -5.36 6.27 -8.54
CA LEU A 118 -6.55 7.10 -8.36
C LEU A 118 -6.60 7.63 -6.92
N ILE A 119 -6.94 8.91 -6.72
CA ILE A 119 -6.92 9.54 -5.41
C ILE A 119 -8.29 10.17 -5.14
N PHE A 120 -8.90 9.79 -4.02
CA PHE A 120 -10.14 10.35 -3.51
C PHE A 120 -9.85 11.23 -2.29
N TYR A 121 -10.40 12.44 -2.31
CA TYR A 121 -10.42 13.34 -1.17
C TYR A 121 -11.68 13.09 -0.34
N THR A 122 -11.50 12.70 0.93
CA THR A 122 -12.58 12.30 1.84
C THR A 122 -12.71 13.24 3.02
N ASP A 123 -13.90 13.29 3.64
CA ASP A 123 -14.07 13.95 4.95
C ASP A 123 -13.47 13.11 6.09
N ALA A 124 -13.52 11.78 5.98
CA ALA A 124 -12.88 10.85 6.90
C ALA A 124 -11.34 10.86 6.76
N PRO A 125 -10.60 10.47 7.81
CA PRO A 125 -9.14 10.29 7.74
C PRO A 125 -8.70 9.17 6.78
N GLY A 126 -9.60 8.24 6.47
CA GLY A 126 -9.37 7.04 5.66
C GLY A 126 -10.34 5.94 6.07
N VAL A 127 -9.97 4.69 5.84
CA VAL A 127 -10.74 3.51 6.27
C VAL A 127 -10.31 3.14 7.68
N VAL A 128 -11.27 2.91 8.57
CA VAL A 128 -11.02 2.47 9.94
C VAL A 128 -11.40 1.00 10.11
N ASP A 129 -10.68 0.29 10.97
CA ASP A 129 -11.01 -1.09 11.36
C ASP A 129 -12.13 -1.13 12.40
N ALA A 130 -12.52 -2.34 12.82
CA ALA A 130 -13.56 -2.55 13.83
C ALA A 130 -13.21 -1.98 15.22
N ALA A 131 -11.93 -1.69 15.50
CA ALA A 131 -11.48 -1.02 16.71
C ALA A 131 -11.45 0.52 16.57
N GLY A 132 -11.86 1.05 15.41
CA GLY A 132 -11.84 2.48 15.10
C GLY A 132 -10.45 3.02 14.78
N GLN A 133 -9.47 2.16 14.52
CA GLN A 133 -8.11 2.58 14.15
C GLN A 133 -7.97 2.76 12.64
N LEU A 134 -7.25 3.80 12.21
CA LEU A 134 -6.98 4.05 10.80
C LEU A 134 -6.13 2.92 10.20
N THR A 135 -6.72 2.21 9.25
CA THR A 135 -6.01 1.21 8.45
C THR A 135 -5.26 1.91 7.32
N ARG A 136 -3.93 1.86 7.37
CA ARG A 136 -3.08 2.55 6.38
C ARG A 136 -3.10 1.90 5.01
N GLN A 137 -3.39 0.61 4.97
CA GLN A 137 -3.30 -0.15 3.75
C GLN A 137 -4.29 -1.31 3.76
N ILE A 138 -4.94 -1.51 2.62
CA ILE A 138 -5.92 -2.56 2.40
C ILE A 138 -5.61 -3.20 1.04
N THR A 139 -5.50 -4.52 1.01
CA THR A 139 -5.45 -5.26 -0.25
C THR A 139 -6.85 -5.46 -0.82
N LEU A 140 -6.98 -5.66 -2.13
CA LEU A 140 -8.27 -5.97 -2.75
C LEU A 140 -9.00 -7.16 -2.07
N SER A 141 -8.26 -8.17 -1.62
CA SER A 141 -8.81 -9.33 -0.89
C SER A 141 -9.35 -8.99 0.50
N GLU A 142 -8.90 -7.90 1.11
CA GLU A 142 -9.32 -7.48 2.45
C GLU A 142 -10.52 -6.53 2.42
N ILE A 143 -10.85 -5.93 1.27
CA ILE A 143 -11.92 -4.91 1.16
C ILE A 143 -13.25 -5.40 1.72
N ASP A 144 -13.65 -6.63 1.43
CA ASP A 144 -14.96 -7.14 1.86
C ASP A 144 -15.08 -7.16 3.40
N GLY A 145 -13.98 -7.42 4.11
CA GLY A 145 -13.95 -7.33 5.57
C GLY A 145 -14.17 -5.92 6.13
N PHE A 146 -13.87 -4.88 5.34
CA PHE A 146 -14.14 -3.48 5.71
C PHE A 146 -15.55 -3.03 5.30
N LEU A 147 -16.13 -3.63 4.26
CA LEU A 147 -17.49 -3.33 3.81
C LEU A 147 -18.54 -3.80 4.83
N ASP A 148 -18.23 -4.87 5.57
CA ASP A 148 -19.13 -5.46 6.56
C ASP A 148 -19.04 -4.81 7.96
N ILE A 149 -18.15 -3.83 8.15
CA ILE A 149 -17.98 -3.15 9.45
C ILE A 149 -19.24 -2.35 9.80
N PRO A 150 -19.90 -2.63 10.94
CA PRO A 150 -21.05 -1.86 11.38
C PRO A 150 -20.67 -0.39 11.59
N GLN A 151 -21.53 0.53 11.14
CA GLN A 151 -21.35 2.00 11.29
C GLN A 151 -20.18 2.60 10.49
N ALA A 152 -19.65 1.90 9.49
CA ALA A 152 -18.72 2.51 8.54
C ALA A 152 -19.35 3.73 7.84
N ASP A 153 -18.54 4.76 7.59
CA ASP A 153 -18.98 5.97 6.90
C ASP A 153 -19.47 5.61 5.48
N PRO A 154 -20.72 5.95 5.10
CA PRO A 154 -21.26 5.66 3.78
C PRO A 154 -20.40 6.16 2.62
N ALA A 155 -19.73 7.32 2.77
CA ALA A 155 -18.83 7.85 1.75
C ALA A 155 -17.58 6.97 1.61
N VAL A 156 -17.04 6.48 2.73
CA VAL A 156 -15.90 5.55 2.72
C VAL A 156 -16.29 4.23 2.05
N LEU A 157 -17.48 3.69 2.34
CA LEU A 157 -17.99 2.48 1.69
C LEU A 157 -18.13 2.65 0.18
N GLU A 158 -18.65 3.79 -0.28
CA GLU A 158 -18.76 4.11 -1.69
C GLU A 158 -17.39 4.18 -2.38
N HIS A 159 -16.40 4.75 -1.71
CA HIS A 159 -15.03 4.77 -2.22
C HIS A 159 -14.38 3.40 -2.22
N LEU A 160 -14.65 2.53 -1.24
CA LEU A 160 -14.19 1.13 -1.23
C LEU A 160 -14.76 0.36 -2.41
N HIS A 161 -16.05 0.53 -2.73
CA HIS A 161 -16.65 -0.05 -3.94
C HIS A 161 -16.01 0.48 -5.21
N SER A 162 -15.71 1.78 -5.27
CA SER A 162 -15.03 2.40 -6.41
C SER A 162 -13.58 1.92 -6.55
N ALA A 163 -12.87 1.74 -5.44
CA ALA A 163 -11.52 1.19 -5.41
C ALA A 163 -11.50 -0.26 -5.93
N ARG A 164 -12.45 -1.09 -5.48
CA ARG A 164 -12.60 -2.46 -6.00
C ARG A 164 -12.80 -2.49 -7.51
N ARG A 165 -13.69 -1.62 -8.03
CA ARG A 165 -13.94 -1.51 -9.48
C ARG A 165 -12.69 -1.10 -10.26
N VAL A 166 -12.01 -0.03 -9.84
CA VAL A 166 -10.87 0.51 -10.59
C VAL A 166 -9.63 -0.39 -10.53
N CYS A 167 -9.34 -0.98 -9.37
CA CYS A 167 -8.18 -1.87 -9.24
C CYS A 167 -8.36 -3.19 -10.00
N SER A 168 -9.60 -3.69 -10.08
CA SER A 168 -9.96 -4.84 -10.92
C SER A 168 -9.84 -4.51 -12.42
N ALA A 169 -9.95 -3.23 -12.79
CA ALA A 169 -9.78 -2.76 -14.16
C ALA A 169 -8.31 -2.46 -14.55
N GLY A 170 -7.36 -2.71 -13.65
CA GLY A 170 -5.92 -2.62 -13.96
C GLY A 170 -5.17 -1.49 -13.24
N VAL A 171 -5.86 -0.56 -12.56
CA VAL A 171 -5.19 0.50 -11.80
C VAL A 171 -4.53 -0.09 -10.54
N ASP A 172 -3.26 0.21 -10.31
CA ASP A 172 -2.50 -0.49 -9.27
C ASP A 172 -2.85 -0.05 -7.85
N ARG A 173 -3.15 1.24 -7.67
CA ARG A 173 -3.34 1.83 -6.34
C ARG A 173 -4.48 2.86 -6.32
N VAL A 174 -5.25 2.86 -5.23
CA VAL A 174 -6.26 3.86 -4.92
C VAL A 174 -5.94 4.44 -3.56
N HIS A 175 -6.00 5.76 -3.40
CA HIS A 175 -5.73 6.43 -2.13
C HIS A 175 -6.98 7.17 -1.66
N LEU A 176 -7.31 7.01 -0.37
CA LEU A 176 -8.35 7.76 0.33
C LEU A 176 -7.67 8.70 1.30
N ILE A 177 -7.69 10.01 1.01
CA ILE A 177 -6.95 11.01 1.79
C ILE A 177 -7.88 12.07 2.40
N PRO A 178 -7.59 12.53 3.64
CA PRO A 178 -8.41 13.55 4.28
C PRO A 178 -8.26 14.91 3.60
N ARG A 179 -9.38 15.48 3.13
CA ARG A 179 -9.38 16.78 2.44
C ARG A 179 -9.13 17.99 3.33
N ARG A 180 -9.32 17.85 4.64
CA ARG A 180 -9.21 18.95 5.62
C ARG A 180 -7.80 19.15 6.17
N VAL A 181 -6.87 18.27 5.81
CA VAL A 181 -5.48 18.35 6.27
C VAL A 181 -4.67 19.07 5.19
N ASP A 182 -4.09 20.21 5.54
CA ASP A 182 -3.21 20.95 4.63
C ASP A 182 -1.98 20.11 4.24
N GLY A 183 -1.66 20.11 2.95
CA GLY A 183 -0.61 19.28 2.38
C GLY A 183 -0.91 17.77 2.38
N ALA A 184 -2.18 17.35 2.53
CA ALA A 184 -2.53 15.92 2.61
C ALA A 184 -2.00 15.09 1.43
N LEU A 185 -2.19 15.60 0.21
CA LEU A 185 -1.74 14.96 -1.02
C LEU A 185 -0.22 14.79 -1.06
N LEU A 186 0.52 15.85 -0.72
CA LEU A 186 1.99 15.82 -0.72
C LEU A 186 2.51 14.80 0.28
N ARG A 187 1.91 14.77 1.49
CA ARG A 187 2.29 13.80 2.50
C ARG A 187 1.93 12.37 2.09
N GLU A 188 0.79 12.16 1.43
CA GLU A 188 0.43 10.84 0.90
C GLU A 188 1.42 10.36 -0.17
N LEU A 189 1.82 11.22 -1.09
CA LEU A 189 2.65 10.84 -2.23
C LEU A 189 4.15 10.77 -1.93
N PHE A 190 4.64 11.61 -1.02
CA PHE A 190 6.07 11.79 -0.76
C PHE A 190 6.51 11.30 0.63
N THR A 191 5.60 10.69 1.41
CA THR A 191 5.98 9.97 2.62
C THR A 191 5.59 8.51 2.50
N ARG A 192 6.34 7.63 3.18
CA ARG A 192 6.10 6.19 3.08
C ARG A 192 4.85 5.74 3.84
N ASP A 193 4.54 6.40 4.95
CA ASP A 193 3.39 6.05 5.80
C ASP A 193 2.09 6.71 5.35
N GLY A 194 2.19 7.75 4.52
CA GLY A 194 1.05 8.53 4.06
C GLY A 194 0.25 9.15 5.19
N LEU A 195 -0.90 9.70 4.84
CA LEU A 195 -1.90 10.21 5.77
C LEU A 195 -3.19 9.41 5.74
N GLY A 196 -3.54 8.87 4.58
CA GLY A 196 -4.79 8.21 4.35
C GLY A 196 -4.71 6.69 4.39
N THR A 197 -5.60 6.07 3.63
CA THR A 197 -5.61 4.64 3.34
C THR A 197 -5.26 4.41 1.89
N MET A 198 -4.27 3.56 1.65
CA MET A 198 -3.96 3.06 0.31
C MET A 198 -4.60 1.69 0.09
N ILE A 199 -5.26 1.52 -1.05
CA ILE A 199 -5.87 0.28 -1.48
C ILE A 199 -5.11 -0.22 -2.71
N SER A 200 -4.64 -1.46 -2.71
CA SER A 200 -3.85 -2.04 -3.80
C SER A 200 -4.28 -3.47 -4.12
N ARG A 201 -3.94 -3.96 -5.32
CA ARG A 201 -4.18 -5.36 -5.69
C ARG A 201 -3.34 -6.31 -4.83
N ASP A 202 -2.05 -6.01 -4.74
CA ASP A 202 -1.07 -6.81 -4.02
C ASP A 202 -0.74 -6.18 -2.67
N PRO A 203 -0.30 -6.97 -1.67
CA PRO A 203 0.23 -6.45 -0.41
C PRO A 203 1.35 -5.45 -0.68
N PHE A 204 1.31 -4.25 -0.13
CA PHE A 204 2.40 -3.27 -0.29
C PHE A 204 3.74 -3.74 0.33
N GLU A 205 3.66 -4.70 1.25
CA GLU A 205 4.82 -5.34 1.87
C GLU A 205 4.87 -6.79 1.43
N HIS A 206 5.92 -7.15 0.71
CA HIS A 206 6.10 -8.50 0.20
C HIS A 206 7.24 -9.20 0.93
N LEU A 207 6.92 -10.37 1.50
CA LEU A 207 7.92 -11.31 1.97
C LEU A 207 8.37 -12.20 0.82
N ARG A 208 9.67 -12.21 0.53
CA ARG A 208 10.26 -13.03 -0.52
C ARG A 208 11.69 -13.44 -0.19
N GLY A 209 12.20 -14.44 -0.89
CA GLY A 209 13.63 -14.72 -0.91
C GLY A 209 14.42 -13.51 -1.41
N ALA A 210 15.56 -13.27 -0.78
CA ALA A 210 16.48 -12.20 -1.15
C ALA A 210 17.20 -12.55 -2.47
N ARG A 211 17.57 -11.51 -3.20
CA ARG A 211 18.32 -11.55 -4.46
C ARG A 211 19.60 -10.75 -4.30
N LEU A 212 20.56 -10.93 -5.21
CA LEU A 212 21.84 -10.19 -5.19
C LEU A 212 21.64 -8.66 -5.19
N GLU A 213 20.59 -8.18 -5.84
CA GLU A 213 20.20 -6.76 -5.89
C GLU A 213 19.77 -6.18 -4.53
N ASP A 214 19.34 -7.03 -3.58
CA ASP A 214 18.85 -6.60 -2.26
C ASP A 214 19.98 -6.35 -1.26
N ILE A 215 21.20 -6.84 -1.54
CA ILE A 215 22.34 -6.78 -0.62
C ILE A 215 22.63 -5.37 -0.10
N PRO A 216 22.61 -4.31 -0.92
CA PRO A 216 22.77 -2.94 -0.43
C PRO A 216 21.69 -2.55 0.59
N GLY A 217 20.43 -2.96 0.37
CA GLY A 217 19.31 -2.71 1.28
C GLY A 217 19.45 -3.46 2.59
N ILE A 218 19.81 -4.75 2.53
CA ILE A 218 20.09 -5.58 3.71
C ILE A 218 21.25 -4.97 4.52
N LEU A 219 22.34 -4.56 3.86
CA LEU A 219 23.48 -3.92 4.53
C LEU A 219 23.09 -2.61 5.22
N ALA A 220 22.30 -1.76 4.57
CA ALA A 220 21.81 -0.52 5.16
C ALA A 220 20.96 -0.79 6.42
N LEU A 221 20.19 -1.87 6.42
CA LEU A 221 19.35 -2.30 7.54
C LEU A 221 20.17 -2.86 8.71
N ILE A 222 21.15 -3.73 8.45
CA ILE A 222 21.85 -4.46 9.53
C ILE A 222 23.02 -3.69 10.13
N ARG A 223 23.70 -2.80 9.38
CA ARG A 223 24.90 -2.09 9.85
C ARG A 223 24.71 -1.33 11.17
N PRO A 224 23.62 -0.57 11.39
CA PRO A 224 23.37 0.09 12.67
C PRO A 224 23.28 -0.90 13.84
N MET A 225 22.67 -2.08 13.61
CA MET A 225 22.53 -3.12 14.62
C MET A 225 23.84 -3.88 14.88
N GLU A 226 24.70 -4.02 13.88
CA GLU A 226 26.06 -4.54 14.03
C GLU A 226 26.92 -3.59 14.87
N ALA A 227 26.84 -2.28 14.59
CA ALA A 227 27.56 -1.25 15.35
C ALA A 227 27.08 -1.18 16.81
N ALA A 228 25.79 -1.40 17.07
CA ALA A 228 25.22 -1.49 18.41
C ALA A 228 25.49 -2.85 19.12
N GLY A 229 26.20 -3.78 18.47
CA GLY A 229 26.50 -5.10 19.03
C GLY A 229 25.28 -6.04 19.14
N ILE A 230 24.14 -5.66 18.57
CA ILE A 230 22.91 -6.47 18.54
C ILE A 230 23.10 -7.64 17.56
N LEU A 231 23.60 -7.35 16.37
CA LEU A 231 23.87 -8.36 15.34
C LEU A 231 25.36 -8.68 15.23
N VAL A 232 25.67 -9.84 14.63
CA VAL A 232 27.03 -10.22 14.26
C VAL A 232 27.37 -9.59 12.92
N ARG A 233 28.56 -8.99 12.81
CA ARG A 233 29.04 -8.36 11.58
C ARG A 233 29.08 -9.35 10.42
N ARG A 234 28.51 -8.96 9.28
CA ARG A 234 28.56 -9.70 8.03
C ARG A 234 29.22 -8.87 6.94
N SER A 235 30.16 -9.49 6.23
CA SER A 235 30.78 -8.85 5.07
C SER A 235 29.85 -8.96 3.86
N ARG A 236 30.10 -8.12 2.85
CA ARG A 236 29.32 -8.15 1.60
C ARG A 236 29.51 -9.49 0.88
N GLU A 237 30.73 -9.98 0.83
CA GLU A 237 31.09 -11.25 0.17
C GLU A 237 30.35 -12.43 0.82
N ARG A 238 30.23 -12.41 2.15
CA ARG A 238 29.45 -13.43 2.86
C ARG A 238 27.96 -13.37 2.52
N LEU A 239 27.39 -12.16 2.42
CA LEU A 239 26.00 -12.01 2.00
C LEU A 239 25.78 -12.48 0.57
N GLU A 240 26.72 -12.23 -0.34
CA GLU A 240 26.65 -12.70 -1.73
C GLU A 240 26.65 -14.24 -1.81
N GLN A 241 27.42 -14.92 -0.95
CA GLN A 241 27.46 -16.39 -0.89
C GLN A 241 26.24 -17.04 -0.23
N GLU A 242 25.61 -16.33 0.72
CA GLU A 242 24.52 -16.88 1.53
C GLU A 242 23.16 -16.25 1.20
N ILE A 243 23.06 -15.47 0.11
CA ILE A 243 21.87 -14.64 -0.20
C ILE A 243 20.58 -15.47 -0.30
N ASP A 244 20.67 -16.68 -0.84
CA ASP A 244 19.53 -17.60 -0.99
C ASP A 244 18.94 -18.06 0.35
N ARG A 245 19.67 -17.85 1.46
CA ARG A 245 19.21 -18.13 2.82
C ARG A 245 18.50 -16.94 3.45
N PHE A 246 18.55 -15.77 2.82
CA PHE A 246 17.91 -14.56 3.32
C PHE A 246 16.50 -14.44 2.76
N ILE A 247 15.61 -14.01 3.65
CA ILE A 247 14.24 -13.59 3.35
C ILE A 247 14.19 -12.10 3.68
N VAL A 248 13.60 -11.33 2.77
CA VAL A 248 13.43 -9.89 2.91
C VAL A 248 11.96 -9.52 2.88
N MET A 249 11.63 -8.49 3.63
CA MET A 249 10.39 -7.74 3.48
C MET A 249 10.69 -6.47 2.69
N GLU A 250 10.12 -6.39 1.50
CA GLU A 250 10.26 -5.25 0.61
C GLU A 250 8.99 -4.39 0.64
N ARG A 251 9.19 -3.07 0.71
CA ARG A 251 8.14 -2.06 0.58
C ARG A 251 8.59 -0.97 -0.39
N ASP A 252 7.91 -0.86 -1.52
CA ASP A 252 8.16 0.14 -2.57
C ASP A 252 9.65 0.20 -2.99
N GLY A 253 10.26 -0.97 -3.25
CA GLY A 253 11.67 -1.10 -3.65
C GLY A 253 12.68 -0.99 -2.50
N LYS A 254 12.25 -0.67 -1.27
CA LYS A 254 13.13 -0.64 -0.09
C LYS A 254 12.98 -1.91 0.73
N ILE A 255 14.11 -2.51 1.09
CA ILE A 255 14.17 -3.56 2.12
C ILE A 255 13.96 -2.91 3.50
N ILE A 256 12.86 -3.26 4.16
CA ILE A 256 12.49 -2.72 5.49
C ILE A 256 12.70 -3.74 6.61
N ALA A 257 12.79 -5.02 6.28
CA ALA A 257 13.12 -6.07 7.23
C ALA A 257 13.84 -7.23 6.53
N CYS A 258 14.65 -7.97 7.27
CA CYS A 258 15.28 -9.19 6.79
C CYS A 258 15.43 -10.24 7.88
N VAL A 259 15.53 -11.49 7.48
CA VAL A 259 15.90 -12.62 8.34
C VAL A 259 16.65 -13.63 7.48
N ALA A 260 17.51 -14.45 8.09
CA ALA A 260 18.19 -15.55 7.43
C ALA A 260 17.82 -16.87 8.10
N LEU A 261 17.57 -17.90 7.28
CA LEU A 261 17.21 -19.24 7.74
C LEU A 261 18.28 -20.24 7.32
N TYR A 262 18.94 -20.88 8.28
CA TYR A 262 19.99 -21.88 8.03
C TYR A 262 19.47 -23.26 8.42
N PRO A 263 19.14 -24.14 7.46
CA PRO A 263 18.65 -25.47 7.77
C PRO A 263 19.79 -26.40 8.23
N TYR A 264 19.47 -27.27 9.18
CA TYR A 264 20.30 -28.39 9.66
C TYR A 264 19.45 -29.67 9.57
N PRO A 265 19.29 -30.25 8.37
CA PRO A 265 18.36 -31.36 8.14
C PRO A 265 18.68 -32.59 9.00
N GLU A 266 19.97 -32.89 9.21
CA GLU A 266 20.44 -34.02 10.04
C GLU A 266 19.98 -33.95 11.50
N PHE A 267 19.68 -32.75 12.00
CA PHE A 267 19.25 -32.51 13.37
C PHE A 267 17.73 -32.20 13.46
N SER A 268 17.04 -32.15 12.31
CA SER A 268 15.66 -31.67 12.17
C SER A 268 15.47 -30.27 12.75
N MET A 269 16.46 -29.39 12.57
CA MET A 269 16.44 -28.02 13.09
C MET A 269 16.75 -26.98 12.01
N ALA A 270 16.34 -25.73 12.22
CA ALA A 270 16.85 -24.57 11.51
C ALA A 270 17.27 -23.45 12.47
N GLU A 271 18.29 -22.69 12.11
CA GLU A 271 18.65 -21.44 12.78
C GLU A 271 17.94 -20.28 12.09
N MET A 272 17.17 -19.50 12.86
CA MET A 272 16.76 -18.17 12.45
C MET A 272 17.79 -17.16 12.95
N ALA A 273 18.48 -16.49 12.04
CA ALA A 273 19.49 -15.51 12.35
C ALA A 273 19.26 -14.19 11.59
N CYS A 274 19.99 -13.14 11.97
CA CYS A 274 19.93 -11.84 11.29
C CYS A 274 18.52 -11.23 11.20
N LEU A 275 17.65 -11.51 12.18
CA LEU A 275 16.35 -10.86 12.26
C LEU A 275 16.58 -9.37 12.52
N ALA A 276 16.21 -8.55 11.54
CA ALA A 276 16.33 -7.11 11.58
C ALA A 276 15.07 -6.48 10.99
N VAL A 277 14.55 -5.47 11.69
CA VAL A 277 13.45 -4.62 11.22
C VAL A 277 13.90 -3.17 11.38
N ASP A 278 13.73 -2.38 10.32
CA ASP A 278 14.07 -0.95 10.31
C ASP A 278 13.31 -0.25 11.44
N ASP A 279 13.98 0.67 12.14
CA ASP A 279 13.49 1.30 13.37
C ASP A 279 12.16 2.02 13.18
N ALA A 280 11.93 2.60 11.99
CA ALA A 280 10.67 3.25 11.65
C ALA A 280 9.49 2.25 11.57
N TYR A 281 9.78 0.95 11.42
CA TYR A 281 8.81 -0.09 11.09
C TYR A 281 8.65 -1.18 12.17
N ARG A 282 9.33 -1.07 13.32
CA ARG A 282 9.35 -2.11 14.37
C ARG A 282 8.00 -2.41 15.03
N ARG A 283 7.06 -1.46 15.08
CA ARG A 283 5.83 -1.55 15.91
C ARG A 283 4.59 -2.15 15.22
N GLN A 284 4.75 -2.79 14.06
CA GLN A 284 3.60 -3.26 13.27
C GLN A 284 3.74 -4.75 12.89
N GLY A 285 4.23 -5.59 13.81
CA GLY A 285 4.22 -7.05 13.64
C GLY A 285 5.20 -7.62 12.59
N ARG A 286 6.01 -6.82 11.89
CA ARG A 286 6.89 -7.30 10.81
C ARG A 286 7.91 -8.36 11.23
N GLY A 287 8.47 -8.23 12.44
CA GLY A 287 9.37 -9.25 12.99
C GLY A 287 8.65 -10.58 13.23
N GLU A 288 7.37 -10.53 13.58
CA GLU A 288 6.52 -11.72 13.78
C GLU A 288 6.14 -12.33 12.44
N ALA A 289 5.79 -11.51 11.44
CA ALA A 289 5.57 -11.99 10.07
C ALA A 289 6.79 -12.72 9.50
N LEU A 290 8.01 -12.22 9.75
CA LEU A 290 9.25 -12.91 9.37
C LEU A 290 9.43 -14.24 10.12
N LEU A 291 9.12 -14.28 11.42
CA LEU A 291 9.19 -15.51 12.21
C LEU A 291 8.20 -16.56 11.71
N GLU A 292 6.94 -16.19 11.50
CA GLU A 292 5.91 -17.09 10.99
C GLU A 292 6.26 -17.63 9.60
N TYR A 293 6.85 -16.78 8.75
CA TYR A 293 7.38 -17.21 7.46
C TYR A 293 8.53 -18.23 7.62
N CYS A 294 9.46 -18.01 8.54
CA CYS A 294 10.53 -18.96 8.84
C CYS A 294 9.99 -20.31 9.37
N LEU A 295 8.97 -20.29 10.22
CA LEU A 295 8.32 -21.50 10.73
C LEU A 295 7.64 -22.28 9.61
N LEU A 296 6.91 -21.58 8.72
CA LEU A 296 6.30 -22.20 7.55
C LEU A 296 7.35 -22.85 6.63
N GLN A 297 8.46 -22.16 6.35
CA GLN A 297 9.55 -22.69 5.54
C GLN A 297 10.23 -23.90 6.21
N ALA A 298 10.47 -23.84 7.51
CA ALA A 298 11.03 -24.96 8.27
C ALA A 298 10.09 -26.18 8.20
N ARG A 299 8.78 -25.98 8.35
CA ARG A 299 7.76 -27.04 8.24
C ARG A 299 7.74 -27.66 6.84
N GLN A 300 7.80 -26.85 5.79
CA GLN A 300 7.85 -27.33 4.39
C GLN A 300 9.12 -28.16 4.11
N GLN A 301 10.22 -27.87 4.80
CA GLN A 301 11.47 -28.64 4.71
C GLN A 301 11.51 -29.87 5.64
N GLY A 302 10.41 -30.16 6.37
CA GLY A 302 10.33 -31.28 7.30
C GLY A 302 11.14 -31.09 8.60
N LEU A 303 11.53 -29.86 8.91
CA LEU A 303 12.26 -29.52 10.13
C LEU A 303 11.27 -29.33 11.28
N ARG A 304 11.64 -29.78 12.48
CA ARG A 304 10.73 -29.81 13.65
C ARG A 304 11.03 -28.74 14.69
N ARG A 305 12.21 -28.14 14.65
CA ARG A 305 12.65 -27.15 15.64
C ARG A 305 13.28 -25.94 14.98
N LEU A 306 12.98 -24.76 15.49
CA LEU A 306 13.61 -23.51 15.11
C LEU A 306 14.42 -23.00 16.30
N PHE A 307 15.67 -22.60 16.10
CA PHE A 307 16.49 -22.03 17.16
C PHE A 307 17.03 -20.65 16.80
N VAL A 308 17.28 -19.86 17.83
CA VAL A 308 17.83 -18.50 17.73
C VAL A 308 18.92 -18.29 18.77
N LEU A 309 19.88 -17.43 18.43
CA LEU A 309 20.92 -16.96 19.35
C LEU A 309 20.78 -15.45 19.51
N SER A 310 20.52 -14.99 20.73
CA SER A 310 20.31 -13.55 21.00
C SER A 310 21.08 -13.08 22.22
N THR A 311 21.63 -11.86 22.13
CA THR A 311 22.32 -11.19 23.24
C THR A 311 21.43 -10.19 23.98
N GLN A 312 20.44 -9.59 23.31
CA GLN A 312 19.66 -8.47 23.84
C GLN A 312 18.14 -8.65 23.73
N SER A 313 17.65 -9.56 22.88
CA SER A 313 16.22 -9.64 22.52
C SER A 313 15.52 -10.88 23.10
N SER A 314 15.93 -11.33 24.29
CA SER A 314 15.42 -12.59 24.88
C SER A 314 13.91 -12.59 25.14
N HIS A 315 13.35 -11.51 25.67
CA HIS A 315 11.93 -11.44 26.02
C HIS A 315 11.02 -11.58 24.79
N TRP A 316 11.39 -10.96 23.67
CA TRP A 316 10.63 -11.04 22.43
C TRP A 316 10.46 -12.48 21.92
N PHE A 317 11.48 -13.32 22.08
CA PHE A 317 11.44 -14.74 21.71
C PHE A 317 10.65 -15.57 22.73
N LEU A 318 10.84 -15.32 24.03
CA LEU A 318 10.10 -16.02 25.09
C LEU A 318 8.57 -15.80 24.98
N GLU A 319 8.15 -14.58 24.65
CA GLU A 319 6.74 -14.24 24.38
C GLU A 319 6.17 -14.98 23.16
N ARG A 320 7.03 -15.52 22.28
CA ARG A 320 6.66 -16.19 21.02
C ARG A 320 6.96 -17.69 21.06
N ALA A 321 6.76 -18.29 22.23
CA ALA A 321 6.89 -19.73 22.49
C ALA A 321 8.30 -20.32 22.27
N PHE A 322 9.34 -19.49 22.25
CA PHE A 322 10.70 -20.02 22.39
C PHE A 322 11.00 -20.32 23.86
N GLN A 323 11.71 -21.41 24.10
CA GLN A 323 12.18 -21.81 25.42
C GLN A 323 13.71 -21.65 25.47
N ARG A 324 14.24 -21.31 26.65
CA ARG A 324 15.69 -21.30 26.85
C ARG A 324 16.23 -22.73 26.71
N ALA A 325 17.38 -22.84 26.05
CA ALA A 325 18.10 -24.08 25.86
C ALA A 325 19.60 -23.85 26.11
N ASP A 326 20.37 -24.94 26.15
CA ASP A 326 21.81 -24.90 26.33
C ASP A 326 22.55 -24.99 24.98
N ILE A 327 23.83 -24.62 25.00
CA ILE A 327 24.69 -24.72 23.80
C ILE A 327 24.77 -26.19 23.33
N SER A 328 24.71 -27.15 24.25
CA SER A 328 24.69 -28.58 23.95
C SER A 328 23.48 -29.03 23.13
N ASP A 329 22.39 -28.26 23.12
CA ASP A 329 21.16 -28.57 22.39
C ASP A 329 21.20 -28.11 20.92
N LEU A 330 22.24 -27.36 20.53
CA LEU A 330 22.42 -26.89 19.16
C LEU A 330 22.94 -28.01 18.24
N PRO A 331 22.76 -27.91 16.91
CA PRO A 331 23.46 -28.77 15.95
C PRO A 331 24.98 -28.72 16.13
N MET A 332 25.67 -29.86 16.05
CA MET A 332 27.13 -29.94 16.28
C MET A 332 27.95 -28.94 15.42
N PRO A 333 27.67 -28.75 14.12
CA PRO A 333 28.39 -27.76 13.32
C PRO A 333 28.22 -26.33 13.86
N ARG A 334 27.05 -26.04 14.45
CA ARG A 334 26.76 -24.73 15.01
C ARG A 334 27.40 -24.53 16.38
N GLN A 335 27.48 -25.57 17.20
CA GLN A 335 28.22 -25.55 18.47
C GLN A 335 29.68 -25.16 18.26
N ALA A 336 30.34 -25.75 17.25
CA ALA A 336 31.73 -25.46 16.92
C ALA A 336 31.98 -24.00 16.50
N LEU A 337 30.95 -23.34 15.94
CA LEU A 337 30.99 -21.95 15.48
C LEU A 337 30.36 -20.97 16.49
N TYR A 338 30.03 -21.43 17.70
CA TYR A 338 29.45 -20.58 18.74
C TYR A 338 30.49 -19.57 19.26
N ASN A 339 30.13 -18.29 19.23
CA ASN A 339 31.01 -17.22 19.71
C ASN A 339 30.92 -17.07 21.24
N LEU A 340 31.88 -17.68 21.95
CA LEU A 340 31.99 -17.63 23.42
C LEU A 340 32.21 -16.23 24.00
N GLN A 341 32.71 -15.26 23.21
CA GLN A 341 32.87 -13.88 23.66
C GLN A 341 31.53 -13.13 23.67
N ARG A 342 30.61 -13.47 22.75
CA ARG A 342 29.27 -12.86 22.71
C ARG A 342 28.32 -13.41 23.77
N ARG A 343 28.53 -14.65 24.21
CA ARG A 343 27.67 -15.34 25.21
C ARG A 343 26.18 -15.21 24.92
N SER A 344 25.79 -15.33 23.65
CA SER A 344 24.39 -15.27 23.23
C SER A 344 23.57 -16.37 23.91
N ALA A 345 22.45 -16.02 24.51
CA ALA A 345 21.51 -17.01 25.02
C ALA A 345 20.89 -17.80 23.85
N VAL A 346 20.71 -19.11 24.06
CA VAL A 346 20.12 -20.02 23.09
C VAL A 346 18.64 -20.18 23.41
N PHE A 347 17.81 -20.10 22.38
CA PHE A 347 16.39 -20.39 22.50
C PHE A 347 15.92 -21.31 21.39
N ILE A 348 15.03 -22.25 21.71
CA ILE A 348 14.49 -23.24 20.78
C ILE A 348 12.96 -23.22 20.87
N ARG A 349 12.29 -23.31 19.73
CA ARG A 349 10.84 -23.45 19.59
C ARG A 349 10.52 -24.66 18.72
N SER A 350 9.45 -25.38 19.05
CA SER A 350 8.88 -26.41 18.17
C SER A 350 8.17 -25.78 16.98
N VAL A 351 8.40 -26.32 15.78
CA VAL A 351 7.72 -25.86 14.55
C VAL A 351 6.27 -26.36 14.50
N ASP A 352 5.96 -27.46 15.19
CA ASP A 352 4.64 -28.10 15.17
C ASP A 352 3.66 -27.55 16.23
N GLU A 353 4.14 -26.66 17.11
CA GLU A 353 3.29 -25.93 18.07
C GLU A 353 2.65 -24.72 17.37
N THR A 354 1.50 -24.96 16.73
CA THR A 354 0.53 -23.92 16.34
C THR A 354 -0.88 -24.50 16.33
#